data_AF-A0A7S2FPW5-F1
#
_entry.id   AF-A0A7S2FPW5-F1
#
_cell.length_a   1.000
_cell.length_b   1.000
_cell.length_c   1.000
_cell.angle_alpha   90.00
_cell.angle_beta   90.00
_cell.angle_gamma   90.00
#
_symmetry.space_group_name_H-M   'P 1'
#
loop_
_entity.id
_entity.type
_entity.pdbx_description
1 polymer ?
#
loop_
_entity_poly.entity_id
_entity_poly.type
_entity_poly.pdbx_seq_one_letter_code
_entity_poly.pdbx_strand_id
1 'polypeptide(L)'
;GEGFLKYPDGAGGYKSIAGPAYSDFAGSGIVHMVGGIGAICGAIVVGARSGRWESANAAEFDGHSIPFCVLGTFFLWFGWYGFNPGSTLAMKTKGDAFSAGIVAANTTLAPCVSGLLVFFLRAKVVAPKCLDVGGF
;
A
#
# COMPACT_ATOMS: atom_id res chain seq x y z
N GLY A 1 -24.97 -4.04 3.89
CA GLY A 1 -25.51 -2.96 4.71
C GLY A 1 -25.54 -1.72 3.86
N GLU A 2 -26.72 -1.17 3.61
CA GLU A 2 -26.87 0.12 2.96
C GLU A 2 -26.68 1.19 4.03
N GLY A 3 -25.71 2.07 3.84
CA GLY A 3 -25.30 3.03 4.85
C GLY A 3 -24.99 4.38 4.23
N PHE A 4 -24.67 5.35 5.09
CA PHE A 4 -24.33 6.73 4.71
C PHE A 4 -23.36 6.84 3.53
N LEU A 5 -22.38 5.92 3.44
CA LEU A 5 -21.32 5.94 2.44
C LEU A 5 -21.69 5.24 1.13
N LYS A 6 -22.77 4.44 1.09
CA LYS A 6 -23.16 3.65 -0.07
C LYS A 6 -24.61 3.14 0.04
N TYR A 7 -25.48 3.64 -0.83
CA TYR A 7 -26.84 3.15 -1.07
C TYR A 7 -27.17 3.11 -2.58
N PRO A 8 -28.14 2.30 -3.03
CA PRO A 8 -28.50 2.17 -4.44
C PRO A 8 -29.12 3.47 -4.97
N ASP A 9 -28.79 3.85 -6.20
CA ASP A 9 -29.33 5.06 -6.83
C ASP A 9 -30.56 4.83 -7.72
N GLY A 10 -31.08 3.60 -7.74
CA GLY A 10 -32.22 3.20 -8.58
C GLY A 10 -31.90 3.00 -10.07
N ALA A 11 -30.71 3.39 -10.53
CA ALA A 11 -30.24 3.23 -11.91
C ALA A 11 -29.21 2.09 -12.07
N GLY A 12 -29.08 1.24 -11.04
CA GLY A 12 -28.08 0.17 -10.99
C GLY A 12 -26.71 0.61 -10.48
N GLY A 13 -26.56 1.88 -10.05
CA GLY A 13 -25.36 2.43 -9.43
C GLY A 13 -25.49 2.56 -7.92
N TYR A 14 -24.42 3.07 -7.29
CA TYR A 14 -24.40 3.39 -5.87
C TYR A 14 -24.02 4.85 -5.65
N LYS A 15 -24.70 5.52 -4.70
CA LYS A 15 -24.43 6.89 -4.27
C LYS A 15 -24.22 6.97 -2.76
N SER A 16 -23.62 8.06 -2.30
CA SER A 16 -23.60 8.45 -0.89
C SER A 16 -24.42 9.71 -0.71
N ILE A 17 -24.71 10.09 0.55
CA ILE A 17 -25.55 11.27 0.80
C ILE A 17 -24.86 12.59 0.41
N ALA A 18 -23.55 12.54 0.17
CA ALA A 18 -22.70 13.70 -0.12
C ALA A 18 -22.10 13.66 -1.54
N GLY A 19 -22.50 12.69 -2.39
CA GLY A 19 -21.99 12.57 -3.76
C GLY A 19 -21.72 11.12 -4.19
N PRO A 20 -20.62 10.84 -4.92
CA PRO A 20 -20.27 9.47 -5.30
C PRO A 20 -20.19 8.54 -4.09
N ALA A 21 -20.57 7.28 -4.29
CA ALA A 21 -20.38 6.27 -3.25
C ALA A 21 -18.89 6.04 -2.97
N TYR A 22 -18.58 5.76 -1.71
CA TYR A 22 -17.25 5.31 -1.33
C TYR A 22 -16.92 4.00 -2.06
N SER A 23 -15.71 3.92 -2.61
CA SER A 23 -15.20 2.75 -3.31
C SER A 23 -13.79 2.41 -2.81
N ASP A 24 -13.66 1.20 -2.28
CA ASP A 24 -12.39 0.61 -1.88
C ASP A 24 -12.38 -0.83 -2.40
N PHE A 25 -11.56 -1.10 -3.41
CA PHE A 25 -11.62 -2.35 -4.15
C PHE A 25 -11.03 -3.51 -3.35
N ALA A 26 -9.81 -3.33 -2.82
CA ALA A 26 -9.09 -4.38 -2.09
C ALA A 26 -8.71 -3.99 -0.66
N GLY A 27 -8.96 -2.75 -0.22
CA GLY A 27 -8.72 -2.34 1.17
C GLY A 27 -7.69 -1.23 1.38
N SER A 28 -7.53 -0.30 0.44
CA SER A 28 -6.69 0.89 0.62
C SER A 28 -7.10 1.71 1.84
N GLY A 29 -8.41 1.83 2.09
CA GLY A 29 -8.92 2.47 3.29
C GLY A 29 -8.91 1.52 4.49
N ILE A 30 -9.67 0.43 4.39
CA ILE A 30 -9.98 -0.40 5.57
C ILE A 30 -8.78 -1.17 6.11
N VAL A 31 -7.78 -1.49 5.27
CA VAL A 31 -6.56 -2.19 5.68
C VAL A 31 -5.40 -1.21 5.81
N HIS A 32 -5.04 -0.52 4.73
CA HIS A 32 -3.80 0.27 4.71
C HIS A 32 -3.91 1.60 5.47
N MET A 33 -4.97 2.38 5.24
CA MET A 33 -5.16 3.65 5.96
C MET A 33 -5.44 3.40 7.44
N VAL A 34 -6.37 2.51 7.78
CA VAL A 34 -6.67 2.18 9.19
C VAL A 34 -5.44 1.64 9.91
N GLY A 35 -4.71 0.69 9.30
CA GLY A 35 -3.46 0.16 9.86
C GLY A 35 -2.38 1.25 10.02
N GLY A 36 -2.25 2.15 9.04
CA GLY A 36 -1.30 3.27 9.07
C GLY A 36 -1.61 4.28 10.16
N ILE A 37 -2.87 4.71 10.29
CA ILE A 37 -3.30 5.61 11.37
C ILE A 37 -3.12 4.93 12.73
N GLY A 38 -3.47 3.65 12.85
CA GLY A 38 -3.22 2.87 14.06
C GLY A 38 -1.75 2.84 14.44
N ALA A 39 -0.84 2.64 13.48
CA ALA A 39 0.59 2.68 13.69
C ALA A 39 1.10 4.06 14.14
N ILE A 40 0.56 5.15 13.55
CA ILE A 40 0.90 6.53 13.95
C ILE A 40 0.44 6.80 15.39
N CYS A 41 -0.81 6.48 15.72
CA CYS A 41 -1.32 6.62 17.09
C CYS A 41 -0.49 5.80 18.09
N GLY A 42 -0.16 4.55 17.74
CA GLY A 42 0.71 3.70 18.56
C GLY A 42 2.09 4.30 18.77
N ALA A 43 2.72 4.82 17.71
CA ALA A 43 4.02 5.47 17.80
C ALA A 43 4.01 6.73 18.68
N ILE A 44 2.93 7.53 18.64
CA ILE A 44 2.75 8.70 19.51
C ILE A 44 2.62 8.28 20.97
N VAL A 45 1.81 7.26 21.25
CA VAL A 45 1.55 6.80 22.62
C VAL A 45 2.78 6.14 23.25
N VAL A 46 3.50 5.30 22.50
CA VAL A 46 4.72 4.63 22.98
C VAL A 46 5.91 5.60 23.08
N GLY A 47 5.96 6.60 22.19
CA GLY A 47 7.05 7.56 22.10
C GLY A 47 8.28 7.01 21.37
N ALA A 48 9.27 7.88 21.19
CA ALA A 48 10.53 7.52 20.54
C ALA A 48 11.35 6.55 21.41
N ARG A 49 12.10 5.64 20.77
CA ARG A 49 13.07 4.79 21.48
C ARG A 49 14.12 5.68 22.16
N SER A 50 14.51 5.35 23.40
CA SER A 50 15.54 6.07 24.15
C SER A 50 16.84 6.20 23.33
N GLY A 51 17.44 7.40 23.33
CA GLY A 51 18.67 7.66 22.56
C GLY A 51 18.50 7.75 21.04
N ARG A 52 17.30 7.51 20.48
CA ARG A 52 17.09 7.45 19.01
C ARG A 52 17.47 8.73 18.28
N TRP A 53 17.25 9.88 18.91
CA TRP A 53 17.37 11.21 18.30
C TRP A 53 18.53 12.05 18.83
N GLU A 54 19.43 11.44 19.62
CA GLU A 54 20.49 12.16 20.31
C GLU A 54 21.78 12.29 19.49
N SER A 55 21.93 11.53 18.39
CA SER A 55 23.10 11.59 17.52
C SER A 55 22.90 12.51 16.32
N ALA A 56 24.00 13.08 15.81
CA ALA A 56 23.99 13.88 14.57
C ALA A 56 23.47 13.08 13.35
N ASN A 57 23.67 11.76 13.37
CA ASN A 57 23.19 10.84 12.34
C ASN A 57 21.83 10.23 12.70
N ALA A 58 21.07 10.81 13.63
CA ALA A 58 19.79 10.24 14.03
C ALA A 58 18.77 10.14 12.86
N ALA A 59 18.96 10.88 11.77
CA ALA A 59 18.14 10.73 10.57
C ALA A 59 18.44 9.44 9.77
N GLU A 60 19.59 8.81 9.97
CA GLU A 60 19.95 7.54 9.34
C GLU A 60 19.21 6.37 10.03
N PHE A 61 18.78 5.38 9.25
CA PHE A 61 17.97 4.22 9.66
C PHE A 61 18.51 2.90 9.10
N ASP A 62 19.63 2.40 9.61
CA ASP A 62 20.23 1.17 9.10
C ASP A 62 19.29 -0.05 9.15
N GLY A 63 19.05 -0.63 7.98
CA GLY A 63 18.32 -1.88 7.87
C GLY A 63 19.17 -3.02 8.41
N HIS A 64 18.70 -3.69 9.47
CA HIS A 64 19.43 -4.79 10.11
C HIS A 64 19.82 -5.92 9.13
N SER A 65 19.06 -6.13 8.05
CA SER A 65 19.39 -7.07 6.99
C SER A 65 18.66 -6.75 5.69
N ILE A 66 19.39 -6.21 4.71
CA ILE A 66 18.85 -5.91 3.37
C ILE A 66 18.32 -7.16 2.65
N PRO A 67 19.00 -8.33 2.67
CA PRO A 67 18.46 -9.53 2.05
C PRO A 67 17.08 -9.93 2.59
N PHE A 68 16.85 -9.83 3.90
CA PHE A 68 15.54 -10.12 4.48
C PHE A 68 14.48 -9.07 4.13
N CYS A 69 14.84 -7.79 4.01
CA CYS A 69 13.92 -6.76 3.51
C CYS A 69 13.47 -7.04 2.07
N VAL A 70 14.41 -7.44 1.20
CA VAL A 70 14.12 -7.81 -0.20
C VAL A 70 13.24 -9.07 -0.24
N LEU A 71 13.58 -10.11 0.53
CA LEU A 71 12.79 -11.34 0.61
C LEU A 71 11.35 -11.07 1.11
N GLY A 72 11.22 -10.27 2.16
CA GLY A 72 9.91 -9.85 2.68
C GLY A 72 9.09 -9.08 1.65
N THR A 73 9.74 -8.21 0.86
CA THR A 73 9.09 -7.47 -0.24
C THR A 73 8.56 -8.43 -1.31
N PHE A 74 9.31 -9.46 -1.69
CA PHE A 74 8.83 -10.47 -2.63
C PHE A 74 7.65 -11.28 -2.09
N PHE A 75 7.67 -11.67 -0.81
CA PHE A 75 6.53 -12.35 -0.20
C PHE A 75 5.30 -11.47 -0.12
N LEU A 76 5.45 -10.19 0.23
CA LEU A 76 4.35 -9.23 0.20
C LEU A 76 3.78 -9.07 -1.21
N TRP A 77 4.63 -8.86 -2.21
CA TRP A 77 4.19 -8.69 -3.59
C TRP A 77 3.49 -9.94 -4.11
N PHE A 78 4.04 -11.14 -3.86
CA PHE A 78 3.38 -12.40 -4.19
C PHE A 78 2.01 -12.53 -3.51
N GLY A 79 1.95 -12.28 -2.19
CA GLY A 79 0.70 -12.30 -1.43
C GLY A 79 -0.33 -11.31 -1.96
N TRP A 80 0.10 -10.18 -2.52
CA TRP A 80 -0.76 -9.16 -3.10
C TRP A 80 -1.56 -9.64 -4.32
N TYR A 81 -1.13 -10.69 -5.02
CA TYR A 81 -1.94 -11.33 -6.07
C TYR A 81 -3.14 -12.11 -5.51
N GLY A 82 -3.04 -12.61 -4.27
CA GLY A 82 -4.21 -13.12 -3.55
C GLY A 82 -5.11 -12.00 -3.04
N PHE A 83 -4.50 -10.90 -2.59
CA PHE A 83 -5.21 -9.77 -1.99
C PHE A 83 -6.01 -8.95 -3.01
N ASN A 84 -5.35 -8.46 -4.07
CA ASN A 84 -5.97 -7.57 -5.05
C ASN A 84 -6.88 -8.34 -6.03
N PRO A 85 -6.37 -9.21 -6.94
CA PRO A 85 -7.23 -10.01 -7.82
C PRO A 85 -8.31 -10.81 -7.09
N GLY A 86 -7.98 -11.37 -5.92
CA GLY A 86 -8.93 -12.13 -5.10
C GLY A 86 -10.11 -11.28 -4.61
N SER A 87 -9.94 -9.96 -4.46
CA SER A 87 -11.03 -9.03 -4.11
C SER A 87 -12.08 -8.85 -5.22
N THR A 88 -11.87 -9.47 -6.40
CA THR A 88 -12.94 -9.66 -7.40
C THR A 88 -14.06 -10.56 -6.86
N LEU A 89 -13.77 -11.44 -5.90
CA LEU A 89 -14.70 -12.37 -5.22
C LEU A 89 -15.45 -13.33 -6.15
N ALA A 90 -15.09 -13.38 -7.43
CA ALA A 90 -15.66 -14.26 -8.45
C ALA A 90 -14.63 -14.58 -9.53
N MET A 91 -14.70 -15.80 -10.08
CA MET A 91 -14.01 -16.24 -11.29
C MET A 91 -14.88 -17.25 -12.06
N LYS A 92 -16.21 -17.09 -12.01
CA LYS A 92 -17.15 -18.07 -12.56
C LYS A 92 -17.45 -17.80 -14.04
N THR A 93 -17.44 -16.54 -14.43
CA THR A 93 -17.69 -16.10 -15.80
C THR A 93 -16.42 -15.62 -16.48
N LYS A 94 -16.44 -15.54 -17.82
CA LYS A 94 -15.37 -14.88 -18.60
C LYS A 94 -15.17 -13.43 -18.19
N GLY A 95 -16.25 -12.73 -17.82
CA GLY A 95 -16.20 -11.35 -17.34
C GLY A 95 -15.44 -11.24 -16.01
N ASP A 96 -15.78 -12.08 -15.04
CA ASP A 96 -15.11 -12.09 -13.73
C ASP A 96 -13.61 -12.37 -13.87
N ALA A 97 -13.26 -13.37 -14.67
CA ALA A 97 -11.86 -13.74 -14.93
C ALA A 97 -11.10 -12.62 -15.65
N PHE A 98 -11.73 -11.93 -16.60
CA PHE A 98 -11.14 -10.77 -17.26
C PHE A 98 -10.87 -9.63 -16.28
N SER A 99 -11.84 -9.29 -15.42
CA SER A 99 -11.68 -8.28 -14.37
C SER A 99 -10.54 -8.62 -13.41
N ALA A 100 -10.50 -9.85 -12.88
CA ALA A 100 -9.41 -10.30 -12.01
C ALA A 100 -8.04 -10.25 -12.71
N GLY A 101 -7.98 -10.57 -14.01
CA GLY A 101 -6.77 -10.49 -14.82
C GLY A 101 -6.24 -9.06 -14.97
N ILE A 102 -7.12 -8.08 -15.22
CA ILE A 102 -6.73 -6.66 -15.28
C ILE A 102 -6.21 -6.20 -13.91
N VAL A 103 -6.86 -6.60 -12.83
CA VAL A 103 -6.41 -6.29 -11.47
C VAL A 103 -5.04 -6.91 -11.19
N ALA A 104 -4.78 -8.14 -11.65
CA ALA A 104 -3.49 -8.80 -11.51
C ALA A 104 -2.39 -8.04 -12.26
N ALA A 105 -2.64 -7.63 -13.50
CA ALA A 105 -1.70 -6.82 -14.27
C ALA A 105 -1.39 -5.50 -13.57
N ASN A 106 -2.40 -4.79 -13.05
CA ASN A 106 -2.21 -3.56 -12.28
C ASN A 106 -1.43 -3.80 -10.98
N THR A 107 -1.61 -4.96 -10.34
CA THR A 107 -0.87 -5.37 -9.13
C THR A 107 0.61 -5.61 -9.41
N THR A 108 1.00 -5.94 -10.65
CA THR A 108 2.40 -5.95 -11.08
C THR A 108 2.91 -4.55 -11.41
N LEU A 109 2.16 -3.81 -12.23
CA LEU A 109 2.62 -2.55 -12.80
C LEU A 109 2.80 -1.46 -11.75
N ALA A 110 1.90 -1.36 -10.78
CA ALA A 110 1.95 -0.35 -9.73
C ALA A 110 3.27 -0.38 -8.92
N PRO A 111 3.65 -1.50 -8.27
CA PRO A 111 4.93 -1.59 -7.54
C PRO A 111 6.16 -1.46 -8.44
N CYS A 112 6.14 -1.93 -9.70
CA CYS A 112 7.24 -1.70 -10.64
C CYS A 112 7.49 -0.20 -10.85
N VAL A 113 6.43 0.55 -11.17
CA VAL A 113 6.54 1.99 -11.44
C VAL A 113 6.90 2.74 -10.17
N SER A 114 6.26 2.44 -9.03
CA SER A 114 6.58 3.11 -7.77
C SER A 114 7.99 2.79 -7.29
N GLY A 115 8.46 1.55 -7.45
CA GLY A 115 9.80 1.13 -7.08
C GLY A 115 10.87 1.86 -7.89
N LEU A 116 10.71 1.91 -9.22
CA LEU A 116 11.60 2.69 -10.10
C LEU A 116 11.57 4.18 -9.76
N LEU A 117 10.37 4.74 -9.55
CA LEU A 117 10.20 6.14 -9.17
C LEU A 117 10.94 6.46 -7.87
N VAL A 118 10.72 5.68 -6.81
CA VAL A 118 11.39 5.87 -5.52
C VAL A 118 12.90 5.68 -5.65
N PHE A 119 13.36 4.69 -6.41
CA PHE A 119 14.78 4.44 -6.65
C PHE A 119 15.48 5.64 -7.30
N PHE A 120 14.89 6.20 -8.35
CA PHE A 120 15.44 7.38 -9.02
C PHE A 120 15.29 8.67 -8.21
N LEU A 121 14.14 8.88 -7.54
CA LEU A 121 13.92 10.06 -6.70
C LEU A 121 14.86 10.07 -5.51
N ARG A 122 15.06 8.92 -4.83
CA ARG A 122 15.99 8.81 -3.71
C ARG A 122 17.38 9.27 -4.13
N ALA A 123 17.89 8.75 -5.24
CA ALA A 123 19.21 9.10 -5.77
C ALA A 123 19.38 10.59 -6.13
N LYS A 124 18.30 11.38 -6.18
CA LYS A 124 18.34 12.82 -6.48
C LYS A 124 18.04 13.70 -5.27
N VAL A 125 17.16 13.26 -4.38
CA VAL A 125 16.59 14.07 -3.30
C VAL A 125 17.25 13.81 -1.95
N VAL A 126 17.61 12.55 -1.65
CA VAL A 126 18.14 12.15 -0.33
C VAL A 126 19.66 12.00 -0.41
N ALA A 127 20.37 12.52 0.59
CA ALA A 127 21.81 12.32 0.71
C ALA A 127 22.09 10.99 1.44
N PRO A 128 23.13 10.24 1.07
CA PRO A 128 23.97 10.44 -0.11
C PRO A 128 23.21 10.11 -1.42
N LYS A 129 23.52 10.87 -2.49
CA LYS A 129 22.86 10.74 -3.79
C LYS A 129 23.38 9.50 -4.54
N CYS A 130 22.92 8.32 -4.13
CA CYS A 130 23.32 7.03 -4.69
C CYS A 130 22.10 6.19 -5.11
N LEU A 131 22.35 5.29 -6.05
CA LEU A 131 21.41 4.26 -6.46
C LEU A 131 21.65 3.03 -5.59
N ASP A 132 20.88 2.89 -4.51
CA ASP A 132 20.94 1.74 -3.62
C ASP A 132 19.55 1.13 -3.35
N VAL A 133 19.58 -0.09 -2.84
CA VAL A 133 18.39 -0.88 -2.46
C VAL A 133 18.15 -0.89 -0.95
N GLY A 134 19.08 -0.36 -0.17
CA GLY A 134 19.14 -0.44 1.29
C GLY A 134 19.96 0.74 1.77
N GLY A 135 19.25 1.75 2.25
CA GLY A 135 19.75 3.10 2.06
C GLY A 135 20.66 3.65 3.12
N PHE A 136 21.97 3.42 3.06
CA PHE A 136 23.00 4.25 3.72
C PHE A 136 24.17 4.49 2.77
#